data_AF-A0A8I1QRS4-F1
#
_entry.id   AF-A0A8I1QRS4-F1
#
_cell.length_a   1.000
_cell.length_b   1.000
_cell.length_c   1.000
_cell.angle_alpha   90.00
_cell.angle_beta   90.00
_cell.angle_gamma   90.00
#
_symmetry.space_group_name_H-M   'P 1'
#
loop_
_entity.id
_entity.type
_entity.pdbx_description
1 polymer ?
#
loop_
_entity_poly.entity_id
_entity_poly.type
_entity_poly.pdbx_seq_one_letter_code
_entity_poly.pdbx_strand_id
1 'polypeptide(L)'
;MNLYEVIRWGNDADDPFTGGPNGPDTGFLVRAGSVEQAAALADEALRRARPTRVSAWAGAVYLLGQEHSTEADPRILRGPYVQHAYRHGWRQWCRDEEGGAWVERE
;
A
#
# COMPACT_ATOMS: atom_id res chain seq x y z
N MET A 1 -3.94 -1.44 -17.32
CA MET A 1 -4.17 -0.71 -16.05
C MET A 1 -2.86 -0.05 -15.62
N ASN A 2 -2.76 0.50 -14.41
CA ASN A 2 -1.49 0.91 -13.82
C ASN A 2 -1.03 -0.12 -12.79
N LEU A 3 0.29 -0.20 -12.59
CA LEU A 3 0.91 -0.90 -11.47
C LEU A 3 1.18 0.11 -10.36
N TYR A 4 0.72 -0.24 -9.17
CA TYR A 4 0.91 0.54 -7.96
C TYR A 4 1.62 -0.28 -6.90
N GLU A 5 2.51 0.35 -6.16
CA GLU A 5 2.93 -0.14 -4.85
C GLU A 5 2.12 0.58 -3.78
N VAL A 6 1.36 -0.16 -3.00
CA VAL A 6 0.51 0.38 -1.93
C VAL A 6 1.15 0.05 -0.59
N ILE A 7 1.35 1.08 0.24
CA ILE A 7 2.15 1.01 1.46
C ILE A 7 1.29 1.36 2.67
N ARG A 8 1.28 0.48 3.67
CA ARG A 8 0.95 0.82 5.06
C ARG A 8 2.23 1.04 5.84
N TRP A 9 2.29 2.14 6.61
CA TRP A 9 3.37 2.42 7.53
C TRP A 9 3.50 1.36 8.64
N GLY A 10 4.70 0.83 8.77
CA GLY A 10 5.03 -0.21 9.76
C GLY A 10 4.38 -1.57 9.49
N ASN A 11 4.54 -2.45 10.47
CA ASN A 11 4.00 -3.81 10.41
C ASN A 11 3.46 -4.34 11.74
N ASP A 12 2.73 -5.46 11.69
CA ASP A 12 2.04 -6.03 12.85
C ASP A 12 2.86 -7.11 13.58
N ALA A 13 4.15 -7.28 13.25
CA ALA A 13 4.99 -8.23 13.97
C ALA A 13 5.18 -7.78 15.44
N ASP A 14 5.32 -8.76 16.33
CA ASP A 14 5.58 -8.53 17.76
C ASP A 14 7.07 -8.36 18.07
N ASP A 15 7.92 -8.34 17.06
CA ASP A 15 9.35 -8.14 17.25
C ASP A 15 9.65 -6.69 17.70
N PRO A 16 10.42 -6.49 18.78
CA PRO A 16 10.67 -5.15 19.32
C PRO A 16 11.60 -4.27 18.47
N PHE A 17 12.33 -4.86 17.51
CA PHE A 17 13.29 -4.14 16.66
C PHE A 17 12.75 -3.90 15.25
N THR A 18 11.91 -4.80 14.77
CA THR A 18 11.42 -4.83 13.38
C THR A 18 9.91 -4.79 13.29
N GLY A 19 9.17 -4.88 14.40
CA GLY A 19 7.71 -4.83 14.45
C GLY A 19 7.14 -3.46 14.81
N GLY A 20 5.83 -3.31 14.62
CA GLY A 20 5.07 -2.12 15.01
C GLY A 20 5.17 -0.94 14.04
N PRO A 21 4.70 0.24 14.46
CA PRO A 21 4.61 1.45 13.62
C PRO A 21 5.95 1.97 13.10
N ASN A 22 7.05 1.66 13.80
CA ASN A 22 8.41 2.10 13.43
C ASN A 22 9.22 1.00 12.74
N GLY A 23 8.66 -0.19 12.57
CA GLY A 23 9.29 -1.28 11.82
C GLY A 23 9.22 -1.04 10.30
N PRO A 24 9.72 -1.98 9.48
CA PRO A 24 9.55 -1.90 8.04
C PRO A 24 8.06 -1.87 7.66
N ASP A 25 7.78 -1.27 6.51
CA ASP A 25 6.43 -1.05 6.03
C ASP A 25 5.81 -2.32 5.45
N THR A 26 4.50 -2.28 5.27
CA THR A 26 3.76 -3.37 4.62
C THR A 26 3.33 -2.95 3.24
N GLY A 27 3.89 -3.63 2.24
CA GLY A 27 3.68 -3.35 0.83
C GLY A 27 2.74 -4.35 0.15
N PHE A 28 2.09 -3.85 -0.89
CA PHE A 28 1.30 -4.61 -1.85
C PHE A 28 1.62 -4.13 -3.26
N LEU A 29 1.83 -5.08 -4.17
CA LEU A 29 1.84 -4.79 -5.60
C LEU A 29 0.41 -4.94 -6.11
N VAL A 30 -0.16 -3.86 -6.63
CA VAL A 30 -1.57 -3.79 -7.01
C VAL A 30 -1.69 -3.34 -8.45
N ARG A 31 -2.48 -4.08 -9.22
CA ARG A 31 -3.02 -3.59 -10.49
C ARG A 31 -4.32 -2.85 -10.19
N ALA A 32 -4.45 -1.62 -10.68
CA ALA A 32 -5.71 -0.90 -10.62
C ALA A 32 -5.82 0.19 -11.71
N GLY A 33 -7.03 0.73 -11.90
CA GLY A 33 -7.29 1.88 -12.75
C GLY A 33 -7.02 3.24 -12.08
N SER A 34 -7.00 3.30 -10.75
CA SER A 34 -6.75 4.53 -9.99
C SER A 34 -6.07 4.28 -8.65
N VAL A 35 -5.60 5.36 -8.01
CA VAL A 35 -5.00 5.35 -6.67
C VAL A 35 -5.99 4.86 -5.63
N GLU A 36 -7.24 5.37 -5.68
CA GLU A 36 -8.33 5.01 -4.77
C GLU A 36 -8.66 3.53 -4.88
N GLN A 37 -8.72 2.99 -6.10
CA GLN A 37 -9.01 1.58 -6.33
C GLN A 37 -7.87 0.69 -5.83
N ALA A 38 -6.60 1.10 -6.04
CA ALA A 38 -5.45 0.37 -5.52
C ALA A 38 -5.46 0.33 -3.98
N ALA A 39 -5.69 1.49 -3.36
CA ALA A 39 -5.78 1.63 -1.91
C ALA A 39 -6.93 0.81 -1.32
N ALA A 40 -8.13 0.85 -1.93
CA ALA A 40 -9.30 0.13 -1.43
C ALA A 40 -9.06 -1.38 -1.37
N LEU A 41 -8.35 -1.96 -2.36
CA LEU A 41 -7.98 -3.36 -2.37
C LEU A 41 -7.02 -3.72 -1.22
N ALA A 42 -6.01 -2.87 -0.97
CA ALA A 42 -5.05 -3.08 0.10
C ALA A 42 -5.68 -2.88 1.49
N ASP A 43 -6.48 -1.83 1.68
CA ASP A 43 -7.21 -1.55 2.92
C ASP A 43 -8.13 -2.72 3.29
N GLU A 44 -8.81 -3.31 2.31
CA GLU A 44 -9.66 -4.47 2.54
C GLU A 44 -8.85 -5.70 2.99
N ALA A 45 -7.69 -5.95 2.38
CA ALA A 45 -6.79 -7.01 2.82
C ALA A 45 -6.25 -6.75 4.24
N LEU A 46 -5.89 -5.51 4.56
CA LEU A 46 -5.40 -5.10 5.88
C LEU A 46 -6.47 -5.24 6.97
N ARG A 47 -7.71 -4.81 6.72
CA ARG A 47 -8.84 -4.98 7.66
C ARG A 47 -9.10 -6.45 7.96
N ARG A 48 -9.02 -7.32 6.95
CA ARG A 48 -9.18 -8.78 7.15
C ARG A 48 -8.10 -9.39 8.02
N ALA A 49 -6.87 -8.87 7.94
CA ALA A 49 -5.76 -9.30 8.79
C ALA A 49 -5.91 -8.89 10.27
N ARG A 50 -6.77 -7.91 10.57
CA ARG A 50 -7.07 -7.40 11.93
C ARG A 50 -5.80 -7.03 12.71
N PRO A 51 -4.97 -6.11 12.20
CA PRO A 51 -3.76 -5.72 12.88
C PRO A 51 -4.07 -5.07 14.24
N THR A 52 -3.17 -5.25 15.19
CA THR A 52 -3.36 -4.76 16.57
C THR A 52 -2.35 -3.68 16.96
N ARG A 53 -1.24 -3.55 16.22
CA ARG A 53 -0.13 -2.65 16.54
C ARG A 53 -0.01 -1.48 15.57
N VAL A 54 -0.68 -1.56 14.44
CA VAL A 54 -0.60 -0.61 13.32
C VAL A 54 -1.98 -0.45 12.67
N SER A 55 -2.16 0.60 11.89
CA SER A 55 -3.42 0.86 11.21
C SER A 55 -3.82 -0.26 10.24
N ALA A 56 -5.12 -0.41 10.01
CA ALA A 56 -5.66 -1.34 9.03
C ALA A 56 -5.88 -0.70 7.64
N TRP A 57 -5.11 0.35 7.32
CA TRP A 57 -5.25 1.13 6.09
C TRP A 57 -3.91 1.64 5.58
N ALA A 58 -3.77 1.80 4.26
CA ALA A 58 -2.54 2.22 3.59
C ALA A 58 -2.34 3.75 3.63
N GLY A 59 -1.13 4.21 3.92
CA GLY A 59 -0.79 5.64 4.00
C GLY A 59 -0.16 6.22 2.74
N ALA A 60 0.36 5.38 1.85
CA ALA A 60 0.97 5.82 0.59
C ALA A 60 0.66 4.88 -0.58
N VAL A 61 0.66 5.44 -1.79
CA VAL A 61 0.53 4.73 -3.06
C VAL A 61 1.56 5.30 -4.03
N TYR A 62 2.37 4.43 -4.66
CA TYR A 62 3.38 4.78 -5.65
C TYR A 62 2.98 4.23 -7.01
N LEU A 63 3.04 5.07 -8.06
CA LEU A 63 2.83 4.63 -9.43
C LEU A 63 4.13 4.05 -10.00
N LEU A 64 4.16 2.73 -10.19
CA LEU A 64 5.33 2.03 -10.73
C LEU A 64 5.38 2.07 -12.26
N GLY A 65 4.23 2.23 -12.91
CA GLY A 65 4.14 2.35 -14.36
C GLY A 65 2.83 1.78 -14.92
N GLN A 66 2.83 1.60 -16.23
CA GLN A 66 1.71 1.03 -16.96
C GLN A 66 1.81 -0.49 -17.04
N GLU A 67 0.67 -1.12 -16.89
CA GLU A 67 0.50 -2.56 -16.92
C GLU A 67 -0.01 -2.98 -18.33
N HIS A 68 0.62 -4.01 -18.93
CA HIS A 68 0.44 -4.38 -20.35
C HIS A 68 -0.29 -5.71 -20.59
N SER A 69 -0.80 -6.41 -19.57
CA SER A 69 -1.62 -7.61 -19.77
C SER A 69 -3.03 -7.26 -20.27
N THR A 70 -3.66 -8.23 -20.93
CA THR A 70 -5.02 -8.14 -21.49
C THR A 70 -6.12 -8.27 -20.43
N GLU A 71 -5.76 -8.66 -19.22
CA GLU A 71 -6.73 -8.77 -18.12
C GLU A 71 -7.17 -7.37 -17.65
N ALA A 72 -8.47 -7.21 -17.40
CA ALA A 72 -9.06 -5.92 -17.07
C ALA A 72 -9.43 -5.76 -15.58
N ASP A 73 -9.24 -6.79 -14.76
CA ASP A 73 -9.72 -6.79 -13.38
C ASP A 73 -8.67 -6.23 -12.39
N PRO A 74 -9.02 -5.24 -11.56
CA PRO A 74 -8.16 -4.75 -10.49
C PRO A 74 -7.91 -5.86 -9.46
N ARG A 75 -6.66 -6.06 -9.05
CA ARG A 75 -6.32 -7.06 -8.02
C ARG A 75 -4.95 -6.82 -7.38
N ILE A 76 -4.78 -7.38 -6.19
CA ILE A 76 -3.47 -7.53 -5.56
C ILE A 76 -2.71 -8.63 -6.34
N LEU A 77 -1.57 -8.27 -6.90
CA LEU A 77 -0.67 -9.18 -7.62
C LEU A 77 0.32 -9.85 -6.67
N ARG A 78 0.73 -9.15 -5.60
CA ARG A 78 1.61 -9.66 -4.55
C ARG A 78 1.37 -8.89 -3.25
N GLY A 79 1.48 -9.59 -2.13
CA GLY A 79 1.42 -9.00 -0.78
C GLY A 79 0.42 -9.70 0.13
N PRO A 80 0.38 -9.36 1.43
CA PRO A 80 1.26 -8.39 2.08
C PRO A 80 2.72 -8.88 2.16
N TYR A 81 3.68 -7.98 1.97
CA TYR A 81 5.10 -8.23 2.26
C TYR A 81 5.65 -7.12 3.16
N VAL A 82 6.63 -7.46 3.99
CA VAL A 82 7.26 -6.51 4.92
C VAL A 82 8.60 -6.07 4.34
N GLN A 83 8.74 -4.77 4.07
CA GLN A 83 9.94 -4.16 3.49
C GLN A 83 9.95 -2.66 3.75
N HIS A 84 11.13 -2.04 3.85
CA HIS A 84 11.22 -0.58 3.89
C HIS A 84 10.69 0.01 2.58
N ALA A 85 9.69 0.88 2.66
CA ALA A 85 9.16 1.54 1.48
C ALA A 85 10.25 2.38 0.83
N TYR A 86 10.52 2.09 -0.45
CA TYR A 86 11.57 2.77 -1.19
C TYR A 86 10.97 3.84 -2.11
N ARG A 87 11.28 5.10 -1.84
CA ARG A 87 10.80 6.24 -2.62
C ARG A 87 11.72 6.50 -3.82
N HIS A 88 11.54 5.75 -4.91
CA HIS A 88 12.36 5.91 -6.12
C HIS A 88 11.79 6.97 -7.08
N GLY A 89 11.66 8.23 -6.66
CA GLY A 89 11.22 9.34 -7.55
C GLY A 89 9.93 9.08 -8.33
N TRP A 90 9.14 8.10 -7.89
CA TRP A 90 7.87 7.75 -8.50
C TRP A 90 6.83 8.77 -8.08
N ARG A 91 5.85 8.99 -8.96
CA ARG A 91 4.65 9.72 -8.59
C ARG A 91 3.99 9.00 -7.42
N GLN A 92 3.72 9.75 -6.37
CA GLN A 92 3.26 9.20 -5.11
C GLN A 92 2.11 10.02 -4.56
N TRP A 93 1.20 9.32 -3.89
CA TRP A 93 0.10 9.94 -3.18
C TRP A 93 0.16 9.49 -1.72
N CYS A 94 -0.10 10.42 -0.82
CA CYS A 94 -0.23 10.14 0.60
C CYS A 94 -1.59 10.62 1.11
N ARG A 95 -2.08 9.98 2.16
CA ARG A 95 -3.20 10.47 2.96
C ARG A 95 -2.85 10.36 4.44
N ASP A 96 -3.37 11.28 5.24
CA ASP A 96 -3.03 11.38 6.66
C ASP A 96 -4.02 10.64 7.58
N GLU A 97 -5.18 10.23 7.05
CA GLU A 97 -6.23 9.52 7.78
C GLU A 97 -6.94 8.46 6.92
N GLU A 98 -7.61 7.51 7.57
CA GLU A 98 -8.41 6.49 6.89
C GLU A 98 -9.55 7.13 6.11
N GLY A 99 -9.67 6.79 4.82
CA GLY A 99 -10.67 7.39 3.95
C GLY A 99 -10.41 8.86 3.57
N GLY A 100 -9.31 9.45 4.04
CA GLY A 100 -8.88 10.79 3.67
C GLY A 100 -8.50 10.89 2.18
N ALA A 101 -8.44 12.12 1.68
CA ALA A 101 -8.09 12.40 0.29
C ALA A 101 -6.64 12.03 -0.02
N TRP A 102 -6.42 11.49 -1.22
CA TRP A 102 -5.09 11.22 -1.74
C TRP A 102 -4.47 12.50 -2.31
N VAL A 103 -3.38 12.95 -1.70
CA VAL A 103 -2.65 14.14 -2.14
C VAL A 103 -1.36 13.70 -2.81
N GLU A 104 -1.21 14.08 -4.09
CA GLU A 104 0.04 13.85 -4.83
C GLU A 104 1.18 14.62 -4.14
N ARG A 105 2.31 13.96 -3.90
CA ARG A 105 3.51 14.56 -3.32
C ARG A 105 4.63 14.50 -4.36
N GLU A 106 5.39 15.59 -4.45
CA GLU A 106 6.64 15.66 -5.21
C GLU A 106 7.75 14.82 -4.56
#